data_AF-A0A536GN37-F1
#
_entry.id   AF-A0A536GN37-F1
#
_cell.length_a   1.000
_cell.length_b   1.000
_cell.length_c   1.000
_cell.angle_alpha   90.00
_cell.angle_beta   90.00
_cell.angle_gamma   90.00
#
_symmetry.space_group_name_H-M   'P 1'
#
loop_
_entity.id
_entity.type
_entity.pdbx_description
1 polymer ?
#
loop_
_entity_poly.entity_id
_entity_poly.type
_entity_poly.pdbx_seq_one_letter_code
_entity_poly.pdbx_strand_id
1 'polypeptide(L)'
;MKQDVELYSNETPLACTLTESELVTRSAEVKDLFKHVQQVDELADGYALRFPGDDTWANTLLQFITFERACCHFFTFALVFEPEQGSIWLHLRGPEGVKAIVEGMIQSH
;
A
#
# COMPACT_ATOMS: atom_id res chain seq x y z
N MET A 1 11.66 -6.24 -45.49
CA MET A 1 10.27 -6.34 -45.02
C MET A 1 10.31 -6.12 -43.52
N LYS A 2 9.86 -4.93 -43.10
CA LYS A 2 9.92 -4.47 -41.71
C LYS A 2 8.88 -5.24 -40.90
N GLN A 3 9.26 -5.69 -39.71
CA GLN A 3 8.31 -5.89 -38.63
C GLN A 3 8.94 -5.33 -37.38
N ASP A 4 8.55 -4.09 -37.12
CA ASP A 4 8.83 -3.33 -35.92
C ASP A 4 8.29 -4.11 -34.71
N VAL A 5 9.20 -4.54 -33.83
CA VAL A 5 8.82 -5.05 -32.51
C VAL A 5 8.65 -3.80 -31.64
N GLU A 6 7.41 -3.34 -31.52
CA GLU A 6 7.02 -2.39 -30.48
C GLU A 6 7.20 -3.09 -29.12
N LEU A 7 8.35 -2.82 -28.49
CA LEU A 7 8.60 -3.12 -27.10
C LEU A 7 7.65 -2.26 -26.26
N TYR A 8 6.55 -2.86 -25.79
CA TYR A 8 5.70 -2.27 -24.76
C TYR A 8 6.56 -2.06 -23.50
N SER A 9 6.99 -0.82 -23.27
CA SER A 9 7.55 -0.39 -21.98
C SER A 9 6.41 -0.39 -20.95
N ASN A 10 6.09 -1.58 -20.44
CA ASN A 10 4.97 -1.82 -19.55
C ASN A 10 5.39 -1.65 -18.07
N GLU A 11 6.13 -0.58 -17.76
CA GLU A 11 6.45 -0.25 -16.37
C GLU A 11 5.26 0.51 -15.77
N THR A 12 4.55 -0.13 -14.84
CA THR A 12 3.48 0.54 -14.09
C THR A 12 4.09 1.69 -13.29
N PRO A 13 3.65 2.94 -13.51
CA PRO A 13 4.27 4.08 -12.85
C PRO A 13 4.09 3.99 -11.34
N LEU A 14 5.14 4.32 -10.59
CA LEU A 14 5.13 4.49 -9.14
C LEU A 14 4.46 5.82 -8.76
N ALA A 15 3.22 6.02 -9.20
CA ALA A 15 2.48 7.24 -9.00
C ALA A 15 1.00 6.95 -8.69
N CYS A 16 0.45 7.76 -7.79
CA CYS A 16 -0.98 7.79 -7.54
C CYS A 16 -1.67 8.58 -8.66
N THR A 17 -2.80 8.08 -9.16
CA THR A 17 -3.56 8.74 -10.24
C THR A 17 -4.58 9.78 -9.74
N LEU A 18 -4.65 10.02 -8.43
CA LEU A 18 -5.52 11.05 -7.86
C LEU A 18 -5.06 12.47 -8.21
N THR A 19 -6.01 13.39 -8.27
CA THR A 19 -5.72 14.83 -8.39
C THR A 19 -5.11 15.39 -7.11
N GLU A 20 -4.47 16.55 -7.18
CA GLU A 20 -3.86 17.21 -6.02
C GLU A 20 -4.87 17.45 -4.87
N SER A 21 -6.09 17.88 -5.21
CA SER A 21 -7.15 18.07 -4.21
C SER A 21 -7.60 16.77 -3.55
N GLU A 22 -7.66 15.66 -4.30
CA GLU A 22 -8.02 14.35 -3.75
C GLU A 22 -6.88 13.79 -2.89
N LEU A 23 -5.62 14.04 -3.27
CA LEU A 23 -4.44 13.65 -2.51
C LEU A 23 -4.38 14.30 -1.14
N VAL A 24 -4.80 15.56 -0.99
CA VAL A 24 -4.83 16.23 0.33
C VAL A 24 -5.75 15.50 1.30
N THR A 25 -7.00 15.23 0.88
CA THR A 25 -7.97 14.50 1.70
C THR A 25 -7.47 13.08 1.97
N ARG A 26 -7.00 12.40 0.93
CA ARG A 26 -6.56 11.01 1.03
C ARG A 26 -5.34 10.85 1.94
N SER A 27 -4.38 11.77 1.85
CA SER A 27 -3.18 11.76 2.69
C SER A 27 -3.54 11.85 4.18
N ALA A 28 -4.56 12.64 4.54
CA ALA A 28 -5.02 12.71 5.93
C ALA A 28 -5.60 11.37 6.43
N GLU A 29 -6.38 10.67 5.61
CA GLU A 29 -6.94 9.35 5.94
C GLU A 29 -5.86 8.28 6.07
N VAL A 30 -4.91 8.25 5.13
CA VAL A 30 -3.78 7.32 5.16
C VAL A 30 -2.91 7.59 6.37
N LYS A 31 -2.63 8.87 6.67
CA LYS A 31 -1.91 9.26 7.88
C LYS A 31 -2.63 8.79 9.14
N ASP A 32 -3.95 8.95 9.20
CA ASP A 32 -4.72 8.52 10.36
C ASP A 32 -4.67 7.00 10.56
N LEU A 33 -4.84 6.24 9.49
CA LEU A 33 -4.68 4.77 9.50
C LEU A 33 -3.32 4.36 10.05
N PHE A 34 -2.24 4.96 9.55
CA PHE A 34 -0.87 4.54 9.87
C PHE A 34 -0.46 4.88 11.32
N LYS A 35 -1.17 5.79 12.02
CA LYS A 35 -0.96 6.02 13.47
C LYS A 35 -1.23 4.78 14.32
N HIS A 36 -2.00 3.83 13.81
CA HIS A 36 -2.36 2.60 14.52
C HIS A 36 -1.43 1.42 14.23
N VAL A 37 -0.37 1.64 13.44
CA VAL A 37 0.67 0.64 13.21
C VAL A 37 1.39 0.35 14.53
N GLN A 38 1.31 -0.91 14.97
CA GLN A 38 1.91 -1.40 16.20
C GLN A 38 3.34 -1.89 16.00
N GLN A 39 3.70 -2.24 14.75
CA GLN A 39 5.02 -2.71 14.37
C GLN A 39 5.22 -2.52 12.86
N VAL A 40 6.47 -2.22 12.47
CA VAL A 40 6.90 -2.09 11.08
C VAL A 40 8.07 -3.05 10.87
N ASP A 41 7.89 -4.00 9.96
CA ASP A 41 8.94 -4.92 9.54
C ASP A 41 9.27 -4.66 8.06
N GLU A 42 10.54 -4.42 7.76
CA GLU A 42 11.00 -4.27 6.39
C GLU A 42 11.10 -5.64 5.69
N LEU A 43 10.59 -5.73 4.46
CA LEU A 43 10.69 -6.89 3.58
C LEU A 43 11.67 -6.60 2.44
N ALA A 44 12.06 -7.61 1.65
CA ALA A 44 12.94 -7.38 0.50
C ALA A 44 12.32 -6.41 -0.53
N ASP A 45 11.01 -6.51 -0.75
CA ASP A 45 10.22 -5.84 -1.79
C ASP A 45 9.15 -4.89 -1.23
N GLY A 46 9.25 -4.49 0.04
CA GLY A 46 8.26 -3.63 0.68
C GLY A 46 8.32 -3.64 2.20
N TYR A 47 7.16 -3.55 2.85
CA TYR A 47 7.01 -3.59 4.31
C TYR A 47 5.83 -4.48 4.74
N ALA A 48 5.90 -5.00 5.96
CA ALA A 48 4.80 -5.58 6.70
C ALA A 48 4.48 -4.69 7.91
N LEU A 49 3.20 -4.29 8.04
CA LEU A 49 2.71 -3.40 9.08
C LEU A 49 1.72 -4.14 9.96
N ARG A 50 1.94 -4.16 11.27
CA ARG A 50 1.07 -4.87 12.22
C ARG A 50 -0.02 -3.94 12.75
N PHE A 51 -1.28 -4.39 12.67
CA PHE A 51 -2.47 -3.71 13.18
C PHE A 51 -3.20 -4.56 14.23
N PRO A 52 -4.14 -3.99 14.99
CA PRO A 52 -5.02 -4.77 15.85
C PRO A 52 -5.85 -5.81 15.08
N GLY A 53 -6.29 -6.84 15.80
CA GLY A 53 -6.86 -8.07 15.24
C GLY A 53 -8.37 -8.10 15.00
N ASP A 54 -9.09 -7.10 15.50
CA ASP A 54 -10.55 -7.14 15.51
C ASP A 54 -11.19 -6.87 14.13
N ASP A 55 -12.47 -7.22 14.00
CA ASP A 55 -13.24 -7.09 12.76
C ASP A 55 -13.29 -5.64 12.24
N THR A 56 -13.15 -4.64 13.12
CA THR A 56 -13.13 -3.24 12.68
C THR A 56 -11.86 -2.99 11.88
N TRP A 57 -10.70 -3.45 12.37
CA TRP A 57 -9.43 -3.35 11.64
C TRP A 57 -9.40 -4.17 10.36
N ALA A 58 -9.99 -5.37 10.36
CA ALA A 58 -10.11 -6.16 9.14
C ALA A 58 -10.83 -5.41 8.02
N ASN A 59 -11.98 -4.79 8.35
CA ASN A 59 -12.77 -4.02 7.38
C ASN A 59 -12.05 -2.73 6.94
N THR A 60 -11.47 -1.99 7.89
CA THR A 60 -10.72 -0.77 7.60
C THR A 60 -9.54 -1.02 6.66
N LEU A 61 -8.76 -2.08 6.89
CA LEU A 61 -7.62 -2.44 6.05
C LEU A 61 -8.06 -2.90 4.65
N LEU A 62 -9.16 -3.66 4.55
CA LEU A 62 -9.71 -4.07 3.26
C LEU A 62 -10.23 -2.88 2.44
N GLN A 63 -10.88 -1.91 3.10
CA GLN A 63 -11.31 -0.66 2.46
C GLN A 63 -10.12 0.15 1.95
N PHE A 64 -9.06 0.27 2.77
CA PHE A 64 -7.81 0.90 2.35
C PHE A 64 -7.23 0.22 1.10
N ILE A 65 -7.10 -1.11 1.09
CA ILE A 65 -6.58 -1.86 -0.08
C ILE A 65 -7.46 -1.62 -1.32
N THR A 66 -8.78 -1.67 -1.16
CA THR A 66 -9.70 -1.50 -2.29
C THR A 66 -9.58 -0.11 -2.91
N PHE A 67 -9.43 0.92 -2.08
CA PHE A 67 -9.20 2.28 -2.55
C PHE A 67 -7.83 2.43 -3.24
N GLU A 68 -6.74 2.01 -2.59
CA GLU A 68 -5.40 2.18 -3.14
C GLU A 68 -5.23 1.42 -4.46
N ARG A 69 -5.86 0.26 -4.62
CA ARG A 69 -5.81 -0.48 -5.90
C ARG A 69 -6.44 0.28 -7.08
N ALA A 70 -7.33 1.25 -6.82
CA ALA A 70 -7.96 2.05 -7.84
C ALA A 70 -7.08 3.22 -8.33
N CYS A 71 -6.10 3.66 -7.52
CA CYS A 71 -5.25 4.81 -7.86
C CYS A 71 -3.74 4.54 -7.85
N CYS A 72 -3.28 3.51 -7.14
CA CYS A 72 -1.89 3.11 -6.95
C CYS A 72 -1.66 1.70 -7.53
N HIS A 73 -1.65 1.62 -8.85
CA HIS A 73 -1.64 0.36 -9.62
C HIS A 73 -0.39 -0.50 -9.44
N PHE A 74 0.67 0.02 -8.82
CA PHE A 74 1.96 -0.63 -8.66
C PHE A 74 2.08 -1.48 -7.38
N PHE A 75 1.17 -1.33 -6.42
CA PHE A 75 1.24 -2.08 -5.16
C PHE A 75 0.71 -3.51 -5.31
N THR A 76 1.40 -4.44 -4.66
CA THR A 76 0.91 -5.76 -4.28
C THR A 76 0.56 -5.75 -2.80
N PHE A 77 -0.70 -6.04 -2.49
CA PHE A 77 -1.23 -6.07 -1.12
C PHE A 77 -1.45 -7.50 -0.63
N ALA A 78 -1.23 -7.74 0.67
CA ALA A 78 -1.73 -8.94 1.35
C ALA A 78 -2.15 -8.60 2.78
N LEU A 79 -3.18 -9.30 3.27
CA LEU A 79 -3.53 -9.34 4.69
C LEU A 79 -3.21 -10.73 5.22
N VAL A 80 -2.47 -10.80 6.32
CA VAL A 80 -2.21 -12.04 7.06
C VAL A 80 -2.86 -11.90 8.43
N PHE A 81 -3.78 -12.81 8.74
CA PHE A 81 -4.50 -12.84 10.01
C PHE A 81 -3.82 -13.85 10.93
N GLU A 82 -3.36 -13.40 12.09
CA GLU A 82 -2.79 -14.32 13.08
C GLU A 82 -3.88 -15.20 13.73
N PRO A 83 -3.53 -16.41 14.21
CA PRO A 83 -4.46 -17.28 14.92
C PRO A 83 -5.14 -16.60 16.12
N GLU A 84 -6.26 -17.17 16.58
CA GLU A 84 -6.96 -16.73 17.80
C GLU A 84 -7.42 -15.25 17.79
N GLN A 85 -7.80 -14.72 16.62
CA GLN A 85 -8.15 -13.29 16.44
C GLN A 85 -6.98 -12.36 16.85
N GLY A 86 -5.75 -12.84 16.62
CA GLY A 86 -4.52 -12.07 16.80
C GLY A 86 -4.37 -10.94 15.79
N SER A 87 -3.19 -10.32 15.76
CA SER A 87 -2.95 -9.15 14.91
C SER A 87 -3.16 -9.42 13.42
N ILE A 88 -3.46 -8.34 12.68
CA ILE A 88 -3.52 -8.37 11.22
C ILE A 88 -2.26 -7.71 10.68
N TRP A 89 -1.58 -8.38 9.77
CA TRP A 89 -0.44 -7.83 9.05
C TRP A 89 -0.87 -7.36 7.67
N LEU A 90 -0.66 -6.07 7.40
CA LEU A 90 -0.78 -5.49 6.06
C LEU A 90 0.59 -5.51 5.38
N HIS A 91 0.71 -6.27 4.31
CA HIS A 91 1.91 -6.26 3.46
C HIS A 91 1.72 -5.28 2.31
N LEU A 92 2.63 -4.32 2.20
CA LEU A 92 2.70 -3.33 1.12
C LEU A 92 3.98 -3.58 0.32
N ARG A 93 3.85 -4.18 -0.86
CA ARG A 93 4.97 -4.61 -1.70
C ARG A 93 4.85 -4.05 -3.10
N GLY A 94 5.93 -4.04 -3.86
CA GLY A 94 5.94 -3.50 -5.23
C GLY A 94 7.31 -3.56 -5.88
N PRO A 95 7.48 -2.92 -7.05
CA PRO A 95 8.76 -2.89 -7.75
C PRO A 95 9.79 -1.99 -7.02
N GLU A 96 11.02 -1.96 -7.54
CA GLU A 96 12.08 -1.10 -7.02
C GLU A 96 11.61 0.35 -6.86
N GLY A 97 11.86 0.95 -5.69
CA GLY A 97 11.40 2.31 -5.34
C GLY A 97 10.13 2.36 -4.48
N VAL A 98 9.36 1.26 -4.37
CA VAL A 98 8.14 1.23 -3.54
C VAL A 98 8.41 1.53 -2.06
N LYS A 99 9.57 1.11 -1.55
CA LYS A 99 9.92 1.31 -0.14
C LYS A 99 9.93 2.78 0.26
N ALA A 100 10.51 3.65 -0.57
CA ALA A 100 10.54 5.09 -0.31
C ALA A 100 9.13 5.70 -0.24
N ILE A 101 8.19 5.18 -1.03
CA ILE A 101 6.78 5.62 -0.99
C ILE A 101 6.14 5.19 0.34
N VAL A 102 6.33 3.93 0.75
CA VAL A 102 5.77 3.41 2.00
C VAL A 102 6.40 4.09 3.22
N GLU A 103 7.71 4.36 3.20
CA GLU A 103 8.38 5.15 4.24
C GLU A 103 7.77 6.54 4.37
N GLY A 104 7.49 7.21 3.25
CA GLY A 104 6.79 8.50 3.25
C GLY A 104 5.40 8.43 3.89
N MET A 105 4.66 7.33 3.68
CA MET A 105 3.36 7.10 4.33
C MET A 105 3.50 6.89 5.85
N ILE A 106 4.51 6.13 6.28
CA ILE A 106 4.77 5.82 7.69
C ILE A 106 5.27 7.05 8.45
N GLN A 107 6.20 7.81 7.87
CA GLN A 107 6.92 8.90 8.54
C GLN A 107 6.16 10.23 8.57
N SER A 108 5.00 10.33 7.92
CA SER A 108 4.20 11.56 7.83
C SER A 108 3.47 11.92 9.15
N HIS A 109 4.13 11.77 10.32
CA HIS A 109 3.62 12.15 11.64
C HIS A 109 3.38 13.66 11.80
#